data_AF-A0A7J7IDM9-F1
#
_entry.id   AF-A0A7J7IDM9-F1
#
_cell.length_a   1.000
_cell.length_b   1.000
_cell.length_c   1.000
_cell.angle_alpha   90.00
_cell.angle_beta   90.00
_cell.angle_gamma   90.00
#
_symmetry.space_group_name_H-M   'P 1'
#
loop_
_entity.id
_entity.type
_entity.pdbx_description
1 polymer ?
#
loop_
_entity_poly.entity_id
_entity_poly.type
_entity_poly.pdbx_seq_one_letter_code
_entity_poly.pdbx_strand_id
1 'polypeptide(L)'
;MPRGLAKRTSGVVAGEHPPWPIDGCVPRIVTSAVSHECIARGYCEPGNVARRRRPMIHSAFETTWGATGSGGDAIRLGTTNTVRQKHPRNAFVALSIDRGVCATRNWRFRSGRGRPGARSRFLCCHKGAAPIGTRENIEALERVLNRTAFHRRVSILGSTGSIGTQTLDIVRTCPENFSVVALAANGSNPELLAEQTREFAPELVAVRDPKRLEAYREALRQLGIPEPPNIVAGEEGVVECARYGDSDVVVTGLVGCAGLLPTVAAIKAKKDIALANKETLIAGGPVVVPLVHEYGIHLTPADSEHSALFQCLQGIPDGALKRILLTASGGAFRDWEVSRLSSVTVADALKHPNWSMGPKITCDSATLMNKGLEVIEAHFLFGVDYDAIEIVIHPQSIIHSAVEMQDTSVLAQLGWPDMRLPLLYALSWPHRIRVESFRPLDLVQVGSLTFRAPDHTKYPCMLLAYAAGRRGGTMPAVLNAANEVAVELFLRDALSFMGIPAVIERVMARHDASDWKQAPSLDDLIAVDAWARRAAREEAEKRPVYTPGISLGTQKSP
;
A
#
# COMPACT_ATOMS: atom_id res chain seq x y z
N MET A 1 7.92 66.09 41.40
CA MET A 1 7.26 65.43 42.53
C MET A 1 6.62 64.13 42.05
N PRO A 2 6.65 63.08 42.88
CA PRO A 2 6.93 61.73 42.43
C PRO A 2 5.77 60.75 42.70
N ARG A 3 5.90 59.54 42.15
CA ARG A 3 5.62 58.21 42.78
C ARG A 3 5.87 57.18 41.66
N GLY A 4 6.77 56.22 41.74
CA GLY A 4 7.66 55.81 42.81
C GLY A 4 8.11 54.39 42.48
N LEU A 5 9.41 54.26 42.16
CA LEU A 5 10.37 53.27 42.69
C LEU A 5 9.94 51.79 42.79
N ALA A 6 10.79 50.78 42.57
CA ALA A 6 12.11 50.57 41.95
C ALA A 6 12.63 49.27 42.60
N LYS A 7 13.22 48.40 41.77
CA LYS A 7 14.42 47.56 42.03
C LYS A 7 14.52 46.72 43.31
N ARG A 8 14.87 45.44 43.12
CA ARG A 8 16.18 44.78 43.48
C ARG A 8 16.04 43.29 43.17
N THR A 9 16.80 42.70 42.23
CA THR A 9 18.14 42.09 42.36
C THR A 9 18.30 41.00 43.42
N SER A 10 18.98 39.93 42.98
CA SER A 10 19.73 38.87 43.68
C SER A 10 18.95 37.72 44.35
N GLY A 11 19.37 36.49 44.03
CA GLY A 11 18.94 35.28 44.74
C GLY A 11 19.24 33.99 43.98
N VAL A 12 20.53 33.64 43.87
CA VAL A 12 20.97 32.26 43.59
C VAL A 12 20.55 31.37 44.75
N VAL A 13 19.86 30.26 44.49
CA VAL A 13 19.87 29.08 45.38
C VAL A 13 19.92 27.83 44.51
N ALA A 14 20.96 27.05 44.78
CA ALA A 14 21.25 25.74 44.22
C ALA A 14 20.24 24.70 44.72
N GLY A 15 19.88 23.77 43.83
CA GLY A 15 19.24 22.51 44.17
C GLY A 15 20.14 21.38 43.67
N GLU A 16 21.02 20.90 44.54
CA GLU A 16 21.85 19.72 44.36
C GLU A 16 20.97 18.46 44.42
N HIS A 17 21.08 17.59 43.41
CA HIS A 17 20.82 16.16 43.55
C HIS A 17 21.91 15.35 42.83
N PRO A 18 22.30 14.19 43.38
CA PRO A 18 23.68 13.73 43.41
C PRO A 18 24.15 12.94 42.17
N PRO A 19 25.48 12.86 41.94
CA PRO A 19 26.05 12.03 40.88
C PRO A 19 26.07 10.56 41.30
N TRP A 20 25.56 9.67 40.45
CA TRP A 20 25.81 8.23 40.57
C TRP A 20 26.94 7.82 39.61
N PRO A 21 27.79 6.88 40.04
CA PRO A 21 29.18 6.80 39.60
C PRO A 21 29.35 6.09 38.27
N ILE A 22 30.37 6.57 37.55
CA ILE A 22 31.01 5.93 36.41
C ILE A 22 31.83 4.78 36.98
N ASP A 23 31.35 3.55 36.85
CA ASP A 23 32.16 2.35 37.00
C ASP A 23 32.16 1.56 35.70
N GLY A 24 33.38 1.37 35.19
CA GLY A 24 33.67 0.71 33.95
C GLY A 24 33.39 -0.79 34.01
N CYS A 25 32.68 -1.27 32.99
CA CYS A 25 32.87 -2.61 32.47
C CYS A 25 32.80 -2.55 30.95
N VAL A 26 33.99 -2.53 30.35
CA VAL A 26 34.23 -2.72 28.93
C VAL A 26 33.97 -4.19 28.61
N PRO A 27 33.01 -4.56 27.75
CA PRO A 27 33.03 -5.88 27.13
C PRO A 27 34.14 -5.85 26.08
N ARG A 28 35.25 -6.55 26.36
CA ARG A 28 36.24 -6.89 25.35
C ARG A 28 35.54 -7.66 24.24
N ILE A 29 35.43 -7.02 23.08
CA ILE A 29 35.18 -7.67 21.81
C ILE A 29 36.38 -8.59 21.56
N VAL A 30 36.17 -9.89 21.67
CA VAL A 30 37.10 -10.89 21.14
C VAL A 30 36.83 -10.95 19.63
N THR A 31 37.58 -10.16 18.87
CA THR A 31 37.74 -10.35 17.43
C THR A 31 38.54 -11.64 17.22
N SER A 32 37.88 -12.71 16.78
CA SER A 32 38.60 -13.79 16.09
C SER A 32 38.78 -13.36 14.64
N ALA A 33 40.01 -12.94 14.33
CA ALA A 33 40.47 -12.76 12.97
C ALA A 33 40.53 -14.14 12.29
N VAL A 34 39.75 -14.33 11.24
CA VAL A 34 40.09 -15.28 10.18
C VAL A 34 40.30 -14.45 8.93
N SER A 35 41.57 -14.15 8.69
CA SER A 35 42.10 -13.80 7.39
C SER A 35 41.83 -14.94 6.41
N HIS A 36 41.34 -14.65 5.20
CA HIS A 36 42.08 -15.02 4.00
C HIS A 36 41.54 -14.30 2.76
N GLU A 37 42.42 -13.45 2.29
CA GLU A 37 42.66 -13.00 0.92
C GLU A 37 42.62 -14.15 -0.11
N CYS A 38 42.37 -13.74 -1.35
CA CYS A 38 42.55 -14.47 -2.63
C CYS A 38 41.42 -15.43 -3.04
N ILE A 39 40.72 -15.07 -4.12
CA ILE A 39 40.73 -15.84 -5.38
C ILE A 39 40.52 -14.83 -6.52
N ALA A 40 41.61 -14.57 -7.25
CA ALA A 40 41.59 -14.03 -8.59
C ALA A 40 42.36 -14.99 -9.48
N ARG A 41 41.74 -15.38 -10.60
CA ARG A 41 42.30 -15.99 -11.82
C ARG A 41 42.85 -17.42 -11.72
N GLY A 42 42.50 -18.23 -12.71
CA GLY A 42 43.34 -19.36 -13.13
C GLY A 42 42.61 -20.52 -13.77
N TYR A 43 42.72 -20.63 -15.08
CA TYR A 43 42.30 -21.75 -15.93
C TYR A 43 43.05 -23.08 -15.64
N CYS A 44 42.49 -24.16 -16.21
CA CYS A 44 43.10 -25.41 -16.68
C CYS A 44 43.04 -26.70 -15.82
N GLU A 45 42.18 -27.60 -16.34
CA GLU A 45 42.36 -29.02 -16.66
C GLU A 45 42.38 -30.15 -15.59
N PRO A 46 41.92 -31.38 -15.98
CA PRO A 46 41.54 -32.44 -15.06
C PRO A 46 42.59 -33.57 -14.98
N GLY A 47 42.80 -34.13 -13.79
CA GLY A 47 43.77 -35.21 -13.58
C GLY A 47 43.45 -36.16 -12.43
N ASN A 48 42.92 -37.32 -12.81
CA ASN A 48 42.99 -38.67 -12.21
C ASN A 48 43.27 -38.91 -10.69
N VAL A 49 42.31 -39.65 -10.11
CA VAL A 49 42.44 -40.92 -9.36
C VAL A 49 43.36 -40.97 -8.13
N ALA A 50 42.77 -41.16 -6.94
CA ALA A 50 43.04 -42.33 -6.09
C ALA A 50 42.06 -42.47 -4.91
N ARG A 51 41.46 -43.65 -4.81
CA ARG A 51 40.70 -44.15 -3.66
C ARG A 51 41.60 -44.26 -2.42
N ARG A 52 41.14 -43.81 -1.25
CA ARG A 52 41.39 -44.48 0.05
C ARG A 52 40.22 -44.28 1.01
N ARG A 53 39.90 -45.35 1.74
CA ARG A 53 38.72 -45.55 2.59
C ARG A 53 38.99 -45.16 4.06
N ARG A 54 37.97 -44.54 4.68
CA ARG A 54 37.51 -44.59 6.09
C ARG A 54 38.38 -43.92 7.19
N PRO A 55 37.82 -43.58 8.39
CA PRO A 55 36.43 -43.72 8.86
C PRO A 55 35.76 -42.42 9.40
N MET A 56 34.43 -42.47 9.50
CA MET A 56 33.60 -41.57 10.31
C MET A 56 33.88 -41.76 11.80
N ILE A 57 34.01 -40.65 12.53
CA ILE A 57 33.84 -40.60 13.98
C ILE A 57 32.50 -39.90 14.23
N HIS A 58 31.57 -40.64 14.84
CA HIS A 58 30.37 -40.10 15.47
C HIS A 58 30.78 -39.38 16.75
N SER A 59 30.35 -38.12 16.94
CA SER A 59 30.21 -37.52 18.26
C SER A 59 28.73 -37.38 18.56
N ALA A 60 28.26 -38.21 19.49
CA ALA A 60 26.97 -38.08 20.14
C ALA A 60 26.96 -36.82 21.00
N PHE A 61 25.87 -36.05 20.95
CA PHE A 61 25.51 -35.10 22.00
C PHE A 61 24.23 -35.62 22.65
N GLU A 62 24.39 -36.18 23.85
CA GLU A 62 23.32 -36.42 24.80
C GLU A 62 22.78 -35.08 25.29
N THR A 63 21.47 -34.91 25.26
CA THR A 63 20.77 -33.84 25.96
C THR A 63 19.84 -34.47 26.98
N THR A 64 20.23 -34.42 28.25
CA THR A 64 19.42 -34.77 29.40
C THR A 64 18.31 -33.72 29.60
N TRP A 65 17.05 -34.14 29.48
CA TRP A 65 15.90 -33.40 29.98
C TRP A 65 15.46 -34.03 31.30
N GLY A 66 15.56 -33.25 32.39
CA GLY A 66 14.94 -33.57 33.66
C GLY A 66 13.51 -33.03 33.68
N ALA A 67 12.53 -33.92 33.79
CA ALA A 67 11.17 -33.58 34.18
C ALA A 67 10.72 -34.59 35.24
N THR A 68 10.42 -34.08 36.43
CA THR A 68 9.83 -34.78 37.57
C THR A 68 8.38 -35.16 37.27
N GLY A 69 7.96 -36.36 37.70
CA GLY A 69 6.62 -36.96 37.52
C GLY A 69 5.47 -36.19 38.20
N SER A 70 4.20 -36.59 38.07
CA SER A 70 3.66 -37.95 38.28
C SER A 70 2.23 -38.12 37.73
N GLY A 71 1.84 -39.39 37.50
CA GLY A 71 0.46 -39.88 37.25
C GLY A 71 0.19 -40.14 35.76
N GLY A 72 0.16 -41.35 35.22
CA GLY A 72 -0.16 -42.66 35.79
C GLY A 72 -1.53 -43.09 35.26
N ASP A 73 -1.59 -43.72 34.08
CA ASP A 73 -2.47 -44.87 33.81
C ASP A 73 -2.16 -45.54 32.46
N ALA A 74 -2.38 -46.85 32.45
CA ALA A 74 -1.65 -47.84 31.69
C ALA A 74 -2.28 -48.24 30.33
N ILE A 75 -1.39 -48.53 29.38
CA ILE A 75 -1.34 -49.71 28.48
C ILE A 75 -2.66 -50.23 27.87
N ARG A 76 -2.73 -50.18 26.52
CA ARG A 76 -3.05 -51.36 25.69
C ARG A 76 -2.43 -51.24 24.28
N LEU A 77 -1.42 -52.08 24.04
CA LEU A 77 -0.88 -52.39 22.72
C LEU A 77 -1.81 -53.40 22.02
N GLY A 78 -2.20 -53.07 20.78
CA GLY A 78 -2.82 -53.98 19.83
C GLY A 78 -1.90 -54.19 18.64
N THR A 79 -1.54 -55.44 18.39
CA THR A 79 -0.55 -55.93 17.44
C THR A 79 -1.04 -56.01 15.98
N THR A 80 -0.05 -55.93 15.09
CA THR A 80 0.06 -56.55 13.75
C THR A 80 -0.87 -56.10 12.62
N ASN A 81 -0.27 -55.51 11.58
CA ASN A 81 -0.26 -56.14 10.25
C ASN A 81 0.86 -55.61 9.35
N THR A 82 1.69 -56.54 8.90
CA THR A 82 2.77 -56.42 7.91
C THR A 82 2.19 -56.55 6.50
N VAL A 83 2.44 -55.59 5.58
CA VAL A 83 2.39 -55.86 4.14
C VAL A 83 3.44 -55.04 3.37
N ARG A 84 4.47 -55.79 2.93
CA ARG A 84 5.30 -55.73 1.70
C ARG A 84 5.57 -54.38 1.00
N GLN A 85 6.85 -54.01 1.04
CA GLN A 85 7.53 -53.14 0.06
C GLN A 85 7.60 -53.77 -1.34
N LYS A 86 7.41 -52.94 -2.37
CA LYS A 86 7.93 -53.13 -3.74
C LYS A 86 8.49 -51.81 -4.25
N HIS A 87 9.79 -51.78 -4.55
CA HIS A 87 10.45 -50.75 -5.36
C HIS A 87 9.96 -50.81 -6.82
N PRO A 88 10.06 -49.68 -7.57
CA PRO A 88 11.02 -49.70 -8.66
C PRO A 88 11.80 -48.38 -8.90
N ARG A 89 13.11 -48.58 -9.10
CA ARG A 89 14.02 -48.05 -10.13
C ARG A 89 13.95 -46.57 -10.58
N ASN A 90 15.08 -45.92 -10.35
CA ASN A 90 15.69 -44.79 -11.04
C ASN A 90 15.27 -44.59 -12.51
N ALA A 91 14.87 -43.36 -12.83
CA ALA A 91 15.03 -42.77 -14.16
C ALA A 91 15.54 -41.33 -13.99
N PHE A 92 16.81 -41.12 -14.35
CA PHE A 92 17.36 -39.80 -14.63
C PHE A 92 16.72 -39.29 -15.93
N VAL A 93 16.11 -38.11 -15.91
CA VAL A 93 15.76 -37.37 -17.12
C VAL A 93 16.42 -35.99 -17.02
N ALA A 94 17.44 -35.80 -17.84
CA ALA A 94 17.97 -34.49 -18.17
C ALA A 94 16.96 -33.76 -19.06
N LEU A 95 16.57 -32.54 -18.68
CA LEU A 95 15.75 -31.66 -19.51
C LEU A 95 16.67 -30.59 -20.11
N SER A 96 16.91 -30.69 -21.41
CA SER A 96 17.49 -29.61 -22.21
C SER A 96 16.45 -28.52 -22.43
N ILE A 97 16.92 -27.28 -22.35
CA ILE A 97 16.18 -26.08 -22.71
C ILE A 97 16.09 -26.03 -24.23
N ASP A 98 14.88 -26.04 -24.78
CA ASP A 98 14.66 -25.73 -26.19
C ASP A 98 13.71 -24.53 -26.34
N ARG A 99 14.16 -23.56 -27.14
CA ARG A 99 13.45 -22.33 -27.48
C ARG A 99 12.44 -22.63 -28.60
N GLY A 100 11.17 -22.32 -28.41
CA GLY A 100 10.15 -22.27 -29.47
C GLY A 100 9.16 -21.13 -29.17
N VAL A 101 9.29 -19.96 -29.80
CA VAL A 101 8.66 -19.54 -31.06
C VAL A 101 7.12 -19.60 -31.02
N CYS A 102 6.56 -18.39 -31.13
CA CYS A 102 5.16 -18.01 -31.12
C CYS A 102 4.40 -18.56 -32.34
N ALA A 103 3.22 -19.14 -32.12
CA ALA A 103 2.24 -19.36 -33.19
C ALA A 103 0.81 -19.28 -32.63
N THR A 104 0.09 -18.25 -33.08
CA THR A 104 -1.32 -17.99 -32.85
C THR A 104 -2.20 -19.02 -33.58
N ARG A 105 -3.12 -19.68 -32.87
CA ARG A 105 -4.24 -20.40 -33.50
C ARG A 105 -5.54 -20.26 -32.71
N ASN A 106 -6.56 -19.78 -33.43
CA ASN A 106 -7.97 -19.65 -33.06
C ASN A 106 -8.56 -20.95 -32.51
N TRP A 107 -9.31 -20.85 -31.40
CA TRP A 107 -10.14 -21.93 -30.88
C TRP A 107 -11.62 -21.59 -31.02
N ARG A 108 -12.32 -22.37 -31.85
CA ARG A 108 -13.79 -22.46 -31.89
C ARG A 108 -14.24 -23.36 -30.73
N PHE A 109 -15.17 -22.89 -29.91
CA PHE A 109 -15.82 -23.69 -28.85
C PHE A 109 -16.87 -24.63 -29.46
N ARG A 110 -16.80 -25.92 -29.10
CA ARG A 110 -17.91 -26.87 -29.18
C ARG A 110 -18.22 -27.37 -27.77
N SER A 111 -19.50 -27.32 -27.43
CA SER A 111 -20.06 -27.67 -26.12
C SER A 111 -20.02 -29.18 -25.87
N GLY A 112 -19.54 -29.58 -24.70
CA GLY A 112 -19.60 -30.95 -24.18
C GLY A 112 -19.73 -30.92 -22.67
N ARG A 113 -20.83 -31.49 -22.15
CA ARG A 113 -21.12 -31.61 -20.71
C ARG A 113 -20.20 -32.67 -20.09
N GLY A 114 -19.37 -32.26 -19.14
CA GLY A 114 -18.57 -33.15 -18.28
C GLY A 114 -18.26 -32.44 -16.97
N ARG A 115 -18.58 -33.09 -15.84
CA ARG A 115 -18.31 -32.59 -14.47
C ARG A 115 -16.81 -32.36 -14.27
N PRO A 116 -16.35 -31.22 -13.73
CA PRO A 116 -14.94 -31.04 -13.39
C PRO A 116 -14.67 -31.44 -11.94
N GLY A 117 -13.78 -32.42 -11.75
CA GLY A 117 -13.02 -32.56 -10.52
C GLY A 117 -12.06 -31.39 -10.39
N ALA A 118 -12.13 -30.68 -9.26
CA ALA A 118 -11.34 -29.49 -8.99
C ALA A 118 -9.84 -29.82 -8.92
N ARG A 119 -9.12 -29.48 -9.99
CA ARG A 119 -7.73 -29.04 -9.91
C ARG A 119 -7.72 -27.61 -10.43
N SER A 120 -7.86 -26.65 -9.53
CA SER A 120 -7.63 -25.26 -9.87
C SER A 120 -6.14 -25.08 -10.18
N ARG A 121 -5.83 -25.04 -11.48
CA ARG A 121 -4.65 -24.27 -11.92
C ARG A 121 -5.04 -22.80 -11.78
N PHE A 122 -4.85 -22.24 -10.59
CA PHE A 122 -4.74 -20.79 -10.44
C PHE A 122 -3.42 -20.39 -11.11
N LEU A 123 -3.51 -20.14 -12.42
CA LEU A 123 -2.43 -19.52 -13.16
C LEU A 123 -2.54 -18.02 -12.86
N CYS A 124 -1.63 -17.50 -12.04
CA CYS A 124 -1.37 -16.07 -11.89
C CYS A 124 -1.08 -15.49 -13.30
N CYS A 125 -2.04 -14.76 -13.87
CA CYS A 125 -1.93 -14.22 -15.24
C CYS A 125 -1.78 -12.70 -15.30
N HIS A 126 -1.84 -11.99 -14.17
CA HIS A 126 -1.68 -10.53 -14.13
C HIS A 126 -0.39 -10.19 -13.39
N LYS A 127 0.58 -9.59 -14.10
CA LYS A 127 1.73 -8.97 -13.44
C LYS A 127 1.24 -7.73 -12.70
N GLY A 128 1.55 -7.64 -11.40
CA GLY A 128 1.28 -6.45 -10.61
C GLY A 128 2.21 -5.30 -10.97
N ALA A 129 1.78 -4.07 -10.70
CA ALA A 129 2.57 -2.86 -10.97
C ALA A 129 3.68 -2.58 -9.95
N ALA A 130 3.60 -3.13 -8.73
CA ALA A 130 4.61 -2.88 -7.71
C ALA A 130 5.93 -3.61 -8.04
N PRO A 131 7.09 -3.00 -7.76
CA PRO A 131 8.39 -3.63 -8.02
C PRO A 131 8.70 -4.70 -6.96
N ILE A 132 8.08 -5.87 -7.11
CA ILE A 132 8.34 -7.09 -6.33
C ILE A 132 8.70 -8.26 -7.23
N GLY A 133 9.45 -9.25 -6.74
CA GLY A 133 9.67 -10.54 -7.40
C GLY A 133 10.45 -10.54 -8.73
N THR A 134 10.74 -9.40 -9.36
CA THR A 134 11.51 -9.34 -10.62
C THR A 134 13.02 -9.35 -10.39
N ARG A 135 13.76 -9.83 -11.40
CA ARG A 135 15.23 -9.81 -11.41
C ARG A 135 15.79 -8.39 -11.28
N GLU A 136 15.18 -7.41 -11.95
CA GLU A 136 15.58 -6.01 -11.86
C GLU A 136 15.47 -5.49 -10.41
N ASN A 137 14.44 -5.91 -9.67
CA ASN A 137 14.26 -5.51 -8.27
C ASN A 137 15.30 -6.16 -7.36
N ILE A 138 15.65 -7.42 -7.59
CA ILE A 138 16.75 -8.09 -6.87
C ILE A 138 18.07 -7.38 -7.14
N GLU A 139 18.36 -7.04 -8.40
CA GLU A 139 19.56 -6.28 -8.77
C GLU A 139 19.55 -4.86 -8.17
N ALA A 140 18.38 -4.21 -8.04
CA ALA A 140 18.25 -2.94 -7.32
C ALA A 140 18.58 -3.10 -5.82
N LEU A 141 18.08 -4.14 -5.17
CA LEU A 141 18.39 -4.45 -3.76
C LEU A 141 19.89 -4.76 -3.57
N GLU A 142 20.50 -5.53 -4.49
CA GLU A 142 21.94 -5.82 -4.47
C GLU A 142 22.80 -4.55 -4.58
N ARG A 143 22.40 -3.60 -5.44
CA ARG A 143 23.09 -2.29 -5.54
C ARG A 143 23.05 -1.53 -4.22
N VAL A 144 21.93 -1.54 -3.50
CA VAL A 144 21.79 -0.86 -2.20
C VAL A 144 22.71 -1.45 -1.14
N LEU A 145 22.89 -2.78 -1.12
CA LEU A 145 23.77 -3.45 -0.15
C LEU A 145 25.23 -2.98 -0.25
N ASN A 146 25.63 -2.43 -1.40
CA ASN A 146 26.96 -1.87 -1.64
C ASN A 146 27.13 -0.41 -1.15
N ARG A 147 26.23 0.07 -0.28
CA ARG A 147 26.25 1.37 0.43
C ARG A 147 26.48 2.58 -0.48
N THR A 148 25.61 2.77 -1.47
CA THR A 148 25.58 4.02 -2.24
C THR A 148 24.74 5.06 -1.50
N ALA A 149 25.32 6.24 -1.26
CA ALA A 149 24.52 7.42 -0.97
C ALA A 149 23.54 7.66 -2.14
N PHE A 150 22.34 8.15 -1.84
CA PHE A 150 21.33 8.42 -2.86
C PHE A 150 20.65 9.75 -2.58
N HIS A 151 20.21 10.39 -3.66
CA HIS A 151 19.42 11.61 -3.64
C HIS A 151 18.32 11.46 -4.69
N ARG A 152 17.09 11.86 -4.35
CA ARG A 152 15.94 11.84 -5.26
C ARG A 152 15.27 13.20 -5.33
N ARG A 153 15.02 13.64 -6.55
CA ARG A 153 14.28 14.84 -6.90
C ARG A 153 12.79 14.52 -6.98
N VAL A 154 11.96 15.22 -6.22
CA VAL A 154 10.55 14.86 -6.00
C VAL A 154 9.62 15.92 -6.58
N SER A 155 8.63 15.50 -7.36
CA SER A 155 7.45 16.30 -7.71
C SER A 155 6.27 15.89 -6.84
N ILE A 156 5.58 16.85 -6.23
CA ILE A 156 4.49 16.57 -5.29
C ILE A 156 3.18 17.14 -5.82
N LEU A 157 2.25 16.25 -6.17
CA LEU A 157 0.92 16.63 -6.61
C LEU A 157 -0.03 16.64 -5.41
N GLY A 158 -0.64 17.78 -5.10
CA GLY A 158 -1.45 17.96 -3.88
C GLY A 158 -0.61 18.34 -2.65
N SER A 159 0.37 19.24 -2.80
CA SER A 159 1.35 19.60 -1.76
C SER A 159 0.74 20.15 -0.47
N THR A 160 -0.43 20.81 -0.56
CA THR A 160 -1.15 21.39 0.58
C THR A 160 -2.13 20.43 1.24
N GLY A 161 -2.31 19.22 0.70
CA GLY A 161 -3.10 18.16 1.30
C GLY A 161 -2.30 17.37 2.35
N SER A 162 -2.98 16.48 3.08
CA SER A 162 -2.37 15.67 4.15
C SER A 162 -1.17 14.83 3.67
N ILE A 163 -1.24 14.24 2.48
CA ILE A 163 -0.11 13.49 1.90
C ILE A 163 1.04 14.44 1.53
N GLY A 164 0.73 15.56 0.89
CA GLY A 164 1.72 16.54 0.47
C GLY A 164 2.48 17.16 1.63
N THR A 165 1.79 17.58 2.69
CA THR A 165 2.44 18.18 3.87
C THR A 165 3.31 17.18 4.63
N GLN A 166 2.89 15.93 4.73
CA GLN A 166 3.69 14.85 5.34
C GLN A 166 4.88 14.44 4.46
N THR A 167 4.72 14.47 3.14
CA THR A 167 5.84 14.28 2.20
C THR A 167 6.88 15.37 2.38
N LEU A 168 6.45 16.63 2.48
CA LEU A 168 7.35 17.76 2.74
C LEU A 168 8.00 17.68 4.13
N ASP A 169 7.32 17.11 5.14
CA ASP A 169 7.93 16.80 6.44
C ASP A 169 9.09 15.78 6.33
N ILE A 170 8.93 14.77 5.48
CA ILE A 170 10.00 13.82 5.17
C ILE A 170 11.17 14.52 4.46
N VAL A 171 10.89 15.35 3.45
CA VAL A 171 11.94 16.09 2.71
C VAL A 171 12.72 17.00 3.66
N ARG A 172 12.02 17.73 4.54
CA ARG A 172 12.64 18.59 5.57
C ARG A 172 13.51 17.79 6.53
N THR A 173 13.08 16.59 6.90
CA THR A 173 13.79 15.73 7.86
C THR A 173 14.98 15.00 7.21
N CYS A 174 14.94 14.76 5.90
CA CYS A 174 15.94 14.00 5.16
C CYS A 174 16.47 14.80 3.93
N PRO A 175 17.02 16.02 4.11
CA PRO A 175 17.38 16.90 2.99
C PRO A 175 18.53 16.36 2.14
N GLU A 176 19.40 15.53 2.72
CA GLU A 176 20.48 14.86 1.99
C GLU A 176 19.94 13.87 0.95
N ASN A 177 18.75 13.29 1.20
CA ASN A 177 18.16 12.26 0.37
C ASN A 177 17.09 12.79 -0.59
N PHE A 178 16.48 13.94 -0.30
CA PHE A 178 15.37 14.44 -1.10
C PHE A 178 15.44 15.95 -1.35
N SER A 179 15.02 16.35 -2.54
CA SER A 179 14.76 17.75 -2.90
C SER A 179 13.44 17.88 -3.65
N VAL A 180 12.80 19.04 -3.59
CA VAL A 180 11.54 19.30 -4.30
C VAL A 180 11.85 20.04 -5.60
N VAL A 181 11.28 19.56 -6.71
CA VAL A 181 11.41 20.22 -8.02
C VAL A 181 10.11 20.91 -8.42
N ALA A 182 8.96 20.28 -8.15
CA ALA A 182 7.66 20.83 -8.51
C ALA A 182 6.61 20.59 -7.43
N LEU A 183 5.75 21.60 -7.24
CA LEU A 183 4.58 21.52 -6.36
C LEU A 183 3.32 21.81 -7.15
N ALA A 184 2.31 20.94 -7.03
CA ALA A 184 0.96 21.25 -7.50
C ALA A 184 -0.01 21.30 -6.32
N ALA A 185 -0.92 22.26 -6.31
CA ALA A 185 -1.95 22.36 -5.30
C ALA A 185 -3.28 22.83 -5.92
N ASN A 186 -4.39 22.54 -5.22
CA ASN A 186 -5.70 23.00 -5.68
C ASN A 186 -5.85 24.53 -5.64
N GLY A 187 -5.01 25.22 -4.85
CA GLY A 187 -5.04 26.68 -4.66
C GLY A 187 -5.90 27.14 -3.49
N SER A 188 -6.55 26.23 -2.76
CA SER A 188 -7.46 26.62 -1.67
C SER A 188 -6.82 27.11 -0.38
N ASN A 189 -5.50 26.98 -0.28
CA ASN A 189 -4.70 27.51 0.82
C ASN A 189 -3.44 28.16 0.22
N PRO A 190 -3.58 29.36 -0.37
CA PRO A 190 -2.48 30.05 -1.06
C PRO A 190 -1.34 30.43 -0.12
N GLU A 191 -1.63 30.73 1.15
CA GLU A 191 -0.64 31.08 2.17
C GLU A 191 0.28 29.89 2.45
N LEU A 192 -0.28 28.70 2.70
CA LEU A 192 0.52 27.49 2.91
C LEU A 192 1.35 27.14 1.66
N LEU A 193 0.80 27.30 0.46
CA LEU A 193 1.56 27.04 -0.77
C LEU A 193 2.73 28.02 -0.92
N ALA A 194 2.54 29.29 -0.56
CA ALA A 194 3.62 30.28 -0.55
C ALA A 194 4.71 29.93 0.48
N GLU A 195 4.33 29.51 1.69
CA GLU A 195 5.28 29.03 2.71
C GLU A 195 6.09 27.82 2.22
N GLN A 196 5.43 26.84 1.61
CA GLN A 196 6.09 25.68 0.99
C GLN A 196 7.04 26.11 -0.14
N THR A 197 6.64 27.09 -0.95
CA THR A 197 7.47 27.60 -2.04
C THR A 197 8.75 28.27 -1.50
N ARG A 198 8.64 29.04 -0.41
CA ARG A 198 9.82 29.63 0.25
C ARG A 198 10.77 28.59 0.80
N GLU A 199 10.23 27.59 1.50
CA GLU A 199 11.04 26.59 2.19
C GLU A 199 11.77 25.67 1.21
N PHE A 200 11.05 25.19 0.20
CA PHE A 200 11.55 24.12 -0.69
C PHE A 200 12.05 24.63 -2.04
N ALA A 201 11.86 25.92 -2.34
CA ALA A 201 12.32 26.61 -3.55
C ALA A 201 12.10 25.80 -4.86
N PRO A 202 10.87 25.32 -5.14
CA PRO A 202 10.60 24.53 -6.34
C PRO A 202 10.80 25.35 -7.62
N GLU A 203 11.20 24.67 -8.69
CA GLU A 203 11.39 25.27 -10.01
C GLU A 203 10.05 25.53 -10.73
N LEU A 204 9.01 24.76 -10.39
CA LEU A 204 7.67 24.87 -10.95
C LEU A 204 6.60 24.77 -9.85
N VAL A 205 5.64 25.71 -9.86
CA VAL A 205 4.43 25.63 -9.03
C VAL A 205 3.17 25.67 -9.90
N ALA A 206 2.27 24.71 -9.72
CA ALA A 206 0.96 24.69 -10.35
C ALA A 206 -0.17 24.99 -9.37
N VAL A 207 -1.03 25.95 -9.73
CA VAL A 207 -2.31 26.20 -9.06
C VAL A 207 -3.44 25.66 -9.92
N ARG A 208 -4.01 24.53 -9.53
CA ARG A 208 -5.02 23.82 -10.34
C ARG A 208 -6.24 24.69 -10.66
N ASP A 209 -6.81 25.39 -9.67
CA ASP A 209 -7.94 26.31 -9.88
C ASP A 209 -7.42 27.65 -10.40
N PRO A 210 -7.61 27.99 -11.71
CA PRO A 210 -7.06 29.21 -12.28
C PRO A 210 -7.56 30.48 -11.59
N LYS A 211 -8.74 30.43 -10.95
CA LYS A 211 -9.32 31.56 -10.22
C LYS A 211 -8.53 31.90 -8.95
N ARG A 212 -7.72 30.98 -8.45
CA ARG A 212 -6.94 31.14 -7.21
C ARG A 212 -5.47 31.47 -7.44
N LEU A 213 -5.05 31.52 -8.70
CA LEU A 213 -3.66 31.84 -9.07
C LEU A 213 -3.22 33.20 -8.52
N GLU A 214 -4.07 34.22 -8.64
CA GLU A 214 -3.71 35.56 -8.16
C GLU A 214 -3.63 35.64 -6.63
N ALA A 215 -4.47 34.87 -5.92
CA ALA A 215 -4.40 34.79 -4.46
C ALA A 215 -3.06 34.17 -4.00
N TYR A 216 -2.54 33.19 -4.75
CA TYR A 216 -1.21 32.63 -4.49
C TYR A 216 -0.09 33.63 -4.74
N ARG A 217 -0.12 34.38 -5.85
CA ARG A 217 0.86 35.45 -6.12
C ARG A 217 0.83 36.54 -5.06
N GLU A 218 -0.37 36.91 -4.62
CA GLU A 218 -0.52 37.88 -3.53
C GLU A 218 0.08 37.37 -2.22
N ALA A 219 -0.14 36.10 -1.88
CA ALA A 219 0.49 35.49 -0.70
C ALA A 219 2.04 35.51 -0.77
N LEU A 220 2.62 35.24 -1.95
CA LEU A 220 4.07 35.37 -2.16
C LEU A 220 4.54 36.82 -1.92
N ARG A 221 3.84 37.81 -2.50
CA ARG A 221 4.16 39.24 -2.32
C ARG A 221 4.09 39.68 -0.86
N GLN A 222 3.05 39.29 -0.14
CA GLN A 222 2.85 39.64 1.27
C GLN A 222 3.95 39.05 2.18
N LEU A 223 4.45 37.87 1.83
CA LEU A 223 5.54 37.20 2.55
C LEU A 223 6.94 37.63 2.07
N GLY A 224 7.04 38.50 1.06
CA GLY A 224 8.31 38.92 0.47
C GLY A 224 9.08 37.80 -0.23
N ILE A 225 8.37 36.78 -0.71
CA ILE A 225 8.95 35.60 -1.37
C ILE A 225 9.01 35.87 -2.88
N PRO A 226 10.15 35.65 -3.56
CA PRO A 226 10.22 35.76 -5.01
C PRO A 226 9.30 34.71 -5.66
N GLU A 227 8.69 35.07 -6.79
CA GLU A 227 7.97 34.07 -7.58
C GLU A 227 8.93 32.95 -8.03
N PRO A 228 8.50 31.68 -7.98
CA PRO A 228 9.30 30.59 -8.53
C PRO A 228 9.50 30.81 -10.04
N PRO A 229 10.54 30.20 -10.64
CA PRO A 229 10.88 30.41 -12.05
C PRO A 229 9.69 30.17 -12.99
N ASN A 230 8.85 29.19 -12.68
CA ASN A 230 7.66 28.87 -13.45
C ASN A 230 6.44 28.77 -12.53
N ILE A 231 5.38 29.52 -12.87
CA ILE A 231 4.05 29.35 -12.29
C ILE A 231 3.06 29.04 -13.42
N VAL A 232 2.36 27.92 -13.27
CA VAL A 232 1.31 27.48 -14.20
C VAL A 232 -0.02 27.30 -13.48
N ALA A 233 -1.10 27.20 -14.23
CA ALA A 233 -2.43 26.98 -13.68
C ALA A 233 -3.25 26.00 -14.52
N GLY A 234 -4.37 25.54 -13.97
CA GLY A 234 -5.26 24.59 -14.63
C GLY A 234 -4.83 23.14 -14.45
N GLU A 235 -5.62 22.23 -15.01
CA GLU A 235 -5.35 20.78 -14.99
C GLU A 235 -4.06 20.47 -15.77
N GLU A 236 -3.84 21.16 -16.89
CA GLU A 236 -2.63 21.06 -17.69
C GLU A 236 -1.38 21.45 -16.88
N GLY A 237 -1.49 22.43 -15.99
CA GLY A 237 -0.41 22.81 -15.08
C GLY A 237 -0.05 21.70 -14.09
N VAL A 238 -1.05 20.97 -13.57
CA VAL A 238 -0.82 19.81 -12.68
C VAL A 238 -0.16 18.66 -13.45
N VAL A 239 -0.60 18.42 -14.69
CA VAL A 239 0.04 17.45 -15.59
C VAL A 239 1.49 17.85 -15.89
N GLU A 240 1.77 19.14 -16.08
CA GLU A 240 3.12 19.63 -16.28
C GLU A 240 4.01 19.34 -15.06
N CYS A 241 3.57 19.65 -13.84
CA CYS A 241 4.30 19.31 -12.61
C CYS A 241 4.64 17.81 -12.51
N ALA A 242 3.74 16.94 -12.96
CA ALA A 242 3.92 15.49 -12.89
C ALA A 242 5.03 14.99 -13.84
N ARG A 243 5.26 15.67 -14.96
CA ARG A 243 6.31 15.30 -15.93
C ARG A 243 7.52 16.23 -15.89
N TYR A 244 7.53 17.20 -14.98
CA TYR A 244 8.44 18.34 -15.03
C TYR A 244 9.90 17.94 -14.81
N GLY A 245 10.76 18.51 -15.65
CA GLY A 245 12.22 18.51 -15.50
C GLY A 245 12.84 17.13 -15.30
N ASP A 246 13.84 17.11 -14.44
CA ASP A 246 14.62 15.94 -14.02
C ASP A 246 14.13 15.36 -12.68
N SER A 247 12.83 15.51 -12.36
CA SER A 247 12.23 14.78 -11.23
C SER A 247 12.51 13.27 -11.37
N ASP A 248 12.83 12.59 -10.28
CA ASP A 248 13.03 11.14 -10.26
C ASP A 248 11.72 10.43 -9.94
N VAL A 249 10.95 10.99 -8.99
CA VAL A 249 9.73 10.39 -8.45
C VAL A 249 8.63 11.43 -8.31
N VAL A 250 7.39 11.00 -8.58
CA VAL A 250 6.18 11.81 -8.42
C VAL A 250 5.32 11.23 -7.31
N VAL A 251 4.99 12.05 -6.32
CA VAL A 251 4.05 11.70 -5.25
C VAL A 251 2.64 12.11 -5.64
N THR A 252 1.72 11.16 -5.67
CA THR A 252 0.32 11.39 -6.06
C THR A 252 -0.57 11.67 -4.84
N GLY A 253 -0.55 12.90 -4.34
CA GLY A 253 -1.38 13.35 -3.21
C GLY A 253 -2.70 14.04 -3.60
N LEU A 254 -3.11 13.94 -4.88
CA LEU A 254 -4.42 14.43 -5.34
C LEU A 254 -5.55 13.51 -4.84
N VAL A 255 -6.78 14.02 -4.78
CA VAL A 255 -7.95 13.26 -4.33
C VAL A 255 -8.77 12.79 -5.54
N GLY A 256 -9.18 11.52 -5.53
CA GLY A 256 -10.04 10.94 -6.56
C GLY A 256 -9.36 10.75 -7.91
N CYS A 257 -10.16 10.56 -8.96
CA CYS A 257 -9.67 10.33 -10.33
C CYS A 257 -8.86 11.49 -10.95
N ALA A 258 -8.78 12.65 -10.29
CA ALA A 258 -7.98 13.78 -10.76
C ALA A 258 -6.49 13.45 -10.89
N GLY A 259 -6.00 12.42 -10.19
CA GLY A 259 -4.63 11.93 -10.29
C GLY A 259 -4.32 11.11 -11.56
N LEU A 260 -5.33 10.68 -12.33
CA LEU A 260 -5.13 9.74 -13.44
C LEU A 260 -4.30 10.33 -14.60
N LEU A 261 -4.72 11.49 -15.13
CA LEU A 261 -4.01 12.15 -16.23
C LEU A 261 -2.56 12.54 -15.84
N PRO A 262 -2.32 13.19 -14.69
CA PRO A 262 -0.96 13.47 -14.23
C PRO A 262 -0.10 12.20 -14.07
N THR A 263 -0.67 11.11 -13.53
CA THR A 263 0.05 9.84 -13.36
C THR A 263 0.45 9.24 -14.70
N VAL A 264 -0.45 9.22 -15.68
CA VAL A 264 -0.13 8.74 -17.04
C VAL A 264 0.98 9.60 -17.67
N ALA A 265 0.94 10.92 -17.48
CA ALA A 265 1.96 11.82 -18.01
C ALA A 265 3.33 11.59 -17.36
N ALA A 266 3.38 11.38 -16.04
CA ALA A 266 4.60 11.03 -15.31
C ALA A 266 5.19 9.70 -15.78
N ILE A 267 4.37 8.66 -15.96
CA ILE A 267 4.82 7.36 -16.49
C ILE A 267 5.42 7.51 -17.89
N LYS A 268 4.75 8.24 -18.79
CA LYS A 268 5.26 8.50 -20.15
C LYS A 268 6.56 9.31 -20.16
N ALA A 269 6.76 10.15 -19.15
CA ALA A 269 7.99 10.89 -18.91
C ALA A 269 9.06 10.07 -18.15
N LYS A 270 8.83 8.76 -17.96
CA LYS A 270 9.72 7.81 -17.30
C LYS A 270 10.05 8.17 -15.85
N LYS A 271 9.08 8.72 -15.13
CA LYS A 271 9.19 9.05 -13.71
C LYS A 271 8.69 7.88 -12.87
N ASP A 272 9.39 7.57 -11.78
CA ASP A 272 8.86 6.65 -10.77
C ASP A 272 7.62 7.29 -10.11
N ILE A 273 6.69 6.47 -9.65
CA ILE A 273 5.45 6.93 -9.01
C ILE A 273 5.42 6.43 -7.57
N ALA A 274 5.37 7.36 -6.61
CA ALA A 274 4.98 7.06 -5.24
C ALA A 274 3.46 7.25 -5.13
N LEU A 275 2.72 6.14 -5.27
CA LEU A 275 1.27 6.12 -5.37
C LEU A 275 0.64 6.25 -3.99
N ALA A 276 0.13 7.45 -3.66
CA ALA A 276 -0.66 7.68 -2.44
C ALA A 276 -2.17 7.84 -2.72
N ASN A 277 -2.53 8.17 -3.96
CA ASN A 277 -3.92 8.22 -4.40
C ASN A 277 -4.37 6.86 -4.95
N LYS A 278 -5.06 6.06 -4.13
CA LYS A 278 -5.60 4.75 -4.52
C LYS A 278 -6.60 4.82 -5.66
N GLU A 279 -7.43 5.87 -5.69
CA GLU A 279 -8.50 6.02 -6.68
C GLU A 279 -7.98 6.04 -8.12
N THR A 280 -6.78 6.61 -8.34
CA THR A 280 -6.09 6.59 -9.63
C THR A 280 -5.84 5.16 -10.11
N LEU A 281 -5.36 4.27 -9.24
CA LEU A 281 -5.10 2.88 -9.64
C LEU A 281 -6.38 2.04 -9.68
N ILE A 282 -7.37 2.33 -8.83
CA ILE A 282 -8.66 1.63 -8.83
C ILE A 282 -9.42 1.91 -10.12
N ALA A 283 -9.55 3.18 -10.51
CA ALA A 283 -10.23 3.56 -11.75
C ALA A 283 -9.35 3.30 -12.98
N GLY A 284 -8.04 3.55 -12.85
CA GLY A 284 -7.07 3.55 -13.94
C GLY A 284 -6.33 2.24 -14.19
N GLY A 285 -6.47 1.23 -13.33
CA GLY A 285 -5.66 0.00 -13.34
C GLY A 285 -5.46 -0.65 -14.72
N PRO A 286 -6.53 -0.85 -15.53
CA PRO A 286 -6.40 -1.42 -16.87
C PRO A 286 -5.51 -0.63 -17.85
N VAL A 287 -5.28 0.66 -17.59
CA VAL A 287 -4.43 1.56 -18.39
C VAL A 287 -3.09 1.81 -17.71
N VAL A 288 -3.09 2.06 -16.41
CA VAL A 288 -1.89 2.42 -15.63
C VAL A 288 -0.92 1.23 -15.55
N VAL A 289 -1.39 0.02 -15.22
CA VAL A 289 -0.52 -1.15 -15.02
C VAL A 289 0.25 -1.51 -16.31
N PRO A 290 -0.40 -1.59 -17.50
CA PRO A 290 0.35 -1.80 -18.74
C PRO A 290 1.39 -0.72 -19.04
N LEU A 291 1.07 0.55 -18.79
CA LEU A 291 1.99 1.67 -19.02
C LEU A 291 3.22 1.61 -18.10
N VAL A 292 3.04 1.21 -16.84
CA VAL A 292 4.17 1.00 -15.90
C VAL A 292 5.18 0.02 -16.50
N HIS A 293 4.70 -1.12 -17.02
CA HIS A 293 5.55 -2.12 -17.66
C HIS A 293 6.13 -1.66 -19.00
N GLU A 294 5.36 -0.95 -19.83
CA GLU A 294 5.79 -0.45 -21.12
C GLU A 294 6.94 0.56 -20.99
N TYR A 295 6.85 1.47 -20.03
CA TYR A 295 7.85 2.52 -19.82
C TYR A 295 8.95 2.14 -18.84
N GLY A 296 8.81 0.99 -18.16
CA GLY A 296 9.83 0.45 -17.25
C GLY A 296 10.09 1.31 -16.02
N ILE A 297 9.05 1.98 -15.51
CA ILE A 297 9.14 2.78 -14.28
C ILE A 297 8.73 1.95 -13.06
N HIS A 298 9.09 2.40 -11.86
CA HIS A 298 8.63 1.79 -10.63
C HIS A 298 7.39 2.50 -10.08
N LEU A 299 6.37 1.73 -9.70
CA LEU A 299 5.22 2.23 -8.97
C LEU A 299 5.27 1.69 -7.54
N THR A 300 5.64 2.54 -6.58
CA THR A 300 5.74 2.19 -5.17
C THR A 300 4.47 2.60 -4.41
N PRO A 301 3.84 1.69 -3.64
CA PRO A 301 2.64 2.02 -2.88
C PRO A 301 2.96 2.81 -1.60
N ALA A 302 2.25 3.90 -1.40
CA ALA A 302 2.32 4.73 -0.19
C ALA A 302 1.08 4.59 0.71
N ASP A 303 0.02 3.91 0.28
CA ASP A 303 -1.05 3.49 1.17
C ASP A 303 -0.51 2.51 2.23
N SER A 304 -1.00 2.59 3.47
CA SER A 304 -0.31 1.99 4.62
C SER A 304 -0.27 0.46 4.55
N GLU A 305 -1.40 -0.13 4.16
CA GLU A 305 -1.59 -1.56 3.98
C GLU A 305 -0.75 -2.08 2.82
N HIS A 306 -0.77 -1.42 1.67
CA HIS A 306 -0.04 -1.88 0.50
C HIS A 306 1.45 -1.63 0.64
N SER A 307 1.86 -0.58 1.34
CA SER A 307 3.27 -0.38 1.72
C SER A 307 3.73 -1.50 2.66
N ALA A 308 2.88 -1.95 3.60
CA ALA A 308 3.17 -3.11 4.44
C ALA A 308 3.32 -4.40 3.61
N LEU A 309 2.38 -4.67 2.70
CA LEU A 309 2.46 -5.80 1.76
C LEU A 309 3.73 -5.73 0.90
N PHE A 310 4.01 -4.57 0.33
CA PHE A 310 5.18 -4.30 -0.50
C PHE A 310 6.49 -4.57 0.24
N GLN A 311 6.57 -4.18 1.52
CA GLN A 311 7.72 -4.47 2.39
C GLN A 311 7.88 -5.97 2.66
N CYS A 312 6.78 -6.68 2.93
CA CYS A 312 6.82 -8.12 3.20
C CYS A 312 7.14 -8.96 1.95
N LEU A 313 6.84 -8.44 0.76
CA LEU A 313 7.03 -9.14 -0.52
C LEU A 313 8.42 -8.93 -1.14
N GLN A 314 9.28 -8.09 -0.55
CA GLN A 314 10.64 -7.89 -1.05
C GLN A 314 11.46 -9.19 -0.94
N GLY A 315 12.00 -9.66 -2.07
CA GLY A 315 12.80 -10.88 -2.14
C GLY A 315 11.99 -12.18 -2.04
N ILE A 316 10.65 -12.12 -2.00
CA ILE A 316 9.79 -13.31 -2.06
C ILE A 316 9.72 -13.79 -3.53
N PRO A 317 10.02 -15.07 -3.81
CA PRO A 317 10.00 -15.59 -5.17
C PRO A 317 8.57 -15.75 -5.71
N ASP A 318 8.44 -15.70 -7.04
CA ASP A 318 7.17 -15.91 -7.73
C ASP A 318 6.48 -17.22 -7.31
N GLY A 319 5.17 -17.14 -7.05
CA GLY A 319 4.35 -18.28 -6.64
C GLY A 319 4.45 -18.66 -5.16
N ALA A 320 5.33 -18.05 -4.36
CA ALA A 320 5.40 -18.30 -2.93
C ALA A 320 4.27 -17.63 -2.13
N LEU A 321 3.68 -16.55 -2.63
CA LEU A 321 2.53 -15.91 -2.03
C LEU A 321 1.28 -16.80 -2.15
N LYS A 322 0.60 -17.05 -1.04
CA LYS A 322 -0.65 -17.82 -0.97
C LYS A 322 -1.87 -16.91 -0.84
N ARG A 323 -1.86 -15.97 0.11
CA ARG A 323 -2.92 -14.96 0.26
C ARG A 323 -2.42 -13.69 0.95
N ILE A 324 -3.16 -12.61 0.75
CA ILE A 324 -3.01 -11.33 1.44
C ILE A 324 -3.99 -11.28 2.62
N LEU A 325 -3.52 -10.82 3.76
CA LEU A 325 -4.32 -10.47 4.93
C LEU A 325 -4.33 -8.92 5.04
N LEU A 326 -5.36 -8.32 4.45
CA LEU A 326 -5.52 -6.87 4.36
C LEU A 326 -6.22 -6.36 5.62
N THR A 327 -5.44 -5.82 6.56
CA THR A 327 -5.97 -5.40 7.87
C THR A 327 -6.76 -4.10 7.78
N ALA A 328 -7.82 -3.94 8.58
CA ALA A 328 -8.65 -2.75 8.64
C ALA A 328 -8.92 -2.31 10.08
N SER A 329 -8.99 -1.00 10.35
CA SER A 329 -9.37 -0.50 11.69
C SER A 329 -10.80 -0.89 12.09
N GLY A 330 -11.68 -1.09 11.10
CA GLY A 330 -13.13 -1.31 11.24
C GLY A 330 -13.97 -0.02 11.25
N GLY A 331 -13.33 1.16 11.24
CA GLY A 331 -14.01 2.46 11.17
C GLY A 331 -14.83 2.82 12.43
N ALA A 332 -15.57 3.93 12.35
CA ALA A 332 -16.31 4.51 13.48
C ALA A 332 -17.43 3.58 14.03
N PHE A 333 -18.06 2.77 13.18
CA PHE A 333 -19.24 1.96 13.53
C PHE A 333 -18.95 0.48 13.78
N ARG A 334 -17.66 0.15 13.90
CA ARG A 334 -17.16 -1.20 14.17
C ARG A 334 -17.90 -1.91 15.30
N ASP A 335 -18.07 -1.20 16.42
CA ASP A 335 -18.63 -1.73 17.66
C ASP A 335 -20.11 -1.31 17.85
N TRP A 336 -20.77 -0.78 16.82
CA TRP A 336 -22.19 -0.43 16.84
C TRP A 336 -23.07 -1.58 16.32
N GLU A 337 -24.31 -1.66 16.81
CA GLU A 337 -25.33 -2.55 16.25
C GLU A 337 -25.75 -2.11 14.83
N VAL A 338 -26.02 -3.08 13.95
CA VAL A 338 -26.42 -2.81 12.55
C VAL A 338 -27.69 -1.95 12.47
N SER A 339 -28.63 -2.14 13.40
CA SER A 339 -29.89 -1.38 13.47
C SER A 339 -29.70 0.12 13.68
N ARG A 340 -28.53 0.57 14.18
CA ARG A 340 -28.23 1.99 14.40
C ARG A 340 -27.73 2.70 13.14
N LEU A 341 -27.32 1.96 12.10
CA LEU A 341 -26.72 2.54 10.90
C LEU A 341 -27.69 3.41 10.09
N SER A 342 -28.99 3.15 10.17
CA SER A 342 -30.01 3.95 9.47
C SER A 342 -30.16 5.38 10.00
N SER A 343 -29.70 5.64 11.23
CA SER A 343 -29.79 6.96 11.89
C SER A 343 -28.42 7.64 12.07
N VAL A 344 -27.38 7.13 11.41
CA VAL A 344 -26.03 7.71 11.47
C VAL A 344 -26.01 9.11 10.87
N THR A 345 -25.33 10.03 11.57
CA THR A 345 -25.08 11.40 11.10
C THR A 345 -23.68 11.54 10.52
N VAL A 346 -23.43 12.62 9.77
CA VAL A 346 -22.09 13.00 9.29
C VAL A 346 -21.12 13.15 10.46
N ALA A 347 -21.55 13.81 11.54
CA ALA A 347 -20.73 14.01 12.72
C ALA A 347 -20.29 12.69 13.38
N ASP A 348 -21.11 11.64 13.30
CA ASP A 348 -20.75 10.32 13.81
C ASP A 348 -19.75 9.61 12.89
N ALA A 349 -19.94 9.72 11.57
CA ALA A 349 -19.05 9.10 10.59
C ALA A 349 -17.63 9.69 10.62
N LEU A 350 -17.48 10.96 10.97
CA LEU A 350 -16.20 11.67 11.00
C LEU A 350 -15.35 11.42 12.26
N LYS A 351 -15.81 10.58 13.20
CA LYS A 351 -15.08 10.21 14.44
C LYS A 351 -14.24 8.95 14.24
N HIS A 352 -13.12 9.05 13.51
CA HIS A 352 -12.23 7.90 13.33
C HIS A 352 -11.42 7.60 14.61
N PRO A 353 -11.30 6.32 15.05
CA PRO A 353 -10.66 5.99 16.34
C PRO A 353 -9.14 6.15 16.37
N ASN A 354 -8.44 5.91 15.25
CA ASN A 354 -6.97 5.76 15.24
C ASN A 354 -6.22 6.78 14.37
N TRP A 355 -6.90 7.46 13.46
CA TRP A 355 -6.28 8.19 12.36
C TRP A 355 -6.94 9.55 12.23
N SER A 356 -6.13 10.59 12.02
CA SER A 356 -6.63 11.91 11.61
C SER A 356 -6.52 12.02 10.10
N MET A 357 -7.66 12.05 9.41
CA MET A 357 -7.72 11.97 7.95
C MET A 357 -8.77 12.93 7.37
N GLY A 358 -8.76 13.11 6.05
CA GLY A 358 -9.77 13.89 5.35
C GLY A 358 -11.18 13.29 5.49
N PRO A 359 -12.25 14.09 5.27
CA PRO A 359 -13.62 13.65 5.52
C PRO A 359 -14.07 12.51 4.60
N LYS A 360 -13.63 12.48 3.33
CA LYS A 360 -13.97 11.42 2.36
C LYS A 360 -13.46 10.05 2.81
N ILE A 361 -12.15 9.93 3.05
CA ILE A 361 -11.53 8.67 3.50
C ILE A 361 -12.04 8.25 4.89
N THR A 362 -12.38 9.20 5.75
CA THR A 362 -12.99 8.91 7.05
C THR A 362 -14.37 8.29 6.89
N CYS A 363 -15.21 8.82 5.99
CA CYS A 363 -16.50 8.23 5.65
C CYS A 363 -16.35 6.85 4.99
N ASP A 364 -15.42 6.70 4.04
CA ASP A 364 -15.11 5.41 3.41
C ASP A 364 -14.63 4.37 4.42
N SER A 365 -13.90 4.78 5.46
CA SER A 365 -13.49 3.90 6.55
C SER A 365 -14.69 3.47 7.38
N ALA A 366 -15.65 4.37 7.62
CA ALA A 366 -16.88 4.06 8.35
C ALA A 366 -17.81 3.09 7.60
N THR A 367 -17.83 3.11 6.26
CA THR A 367 -18.58 2.16 5.41
C THR A 367 -17.80 0.89 5.06
N LEU A 368 -16.52 0.82 5.42
CA LEU A 368 -15.51 -0.11 4.88
C LEU A 368 -15.41 -0.11 3.34
N MET A 369 -15.94 0.92 2.66
CA MET A 369 -15.63 1.13 1.24
C MET A 369 -14.13 1.37 1.05
N ASN A 370 -13.46 2.05 1.99
CA ASN A 370 -12.01 2.26 1.93
C ASN A 370 -11.29 0.92 1.77
N LYS A 371 -11.62 -0.07 2.60
CA LYS A 371 -11.01 -1.39 2.53
C LYS A 371 -11.41 -2.17 1.27
N GLY A 372 -12.64 -1.99 0.77
CA GLY A 372 -13.06 -2.54 -0.51
C GLY A 372 -12.26 -1.99 -1.70
N LEU A 373 -12.03 -0.68 -1.72
CA LEU A 373 -11.18 0.00 -2.71
C LEU A 373 -9.74 -0.52 -2.66
N GLU A 374 -9.20 -0.71 -1.45
CA GLU A 374 -7.84 -1.25 -1.26
C GLU A 374 -7.69 -2.72 -1.68
N VAL A 375 -8.76 -3.52 -1.69
CA VAL A 375 -8.75 -4.87 -2.28
C VAL A 375 -8.49 -4.79 -3.80
N ILE A 376 -9.13 -3.84 -4.49
CA ILE A 376 -8.93 -3.62 -5.93
C ILE A 376 -7.51 -3.11 -6.18
N GLU A 377 -7.03 -2.20 -5.34
CA GLU A 377 -5.66 -1.70 -5.42
C GLU A 377 -4.62 -2.82 -5.21
N ALA A 378 -4.80 -3.69 -4.22
CA ALA A 378 -3.90 -4.82 -3.97
C ALA A 378 -3.85 -5.80 -5.15
N HIS A 379 -4.99 -6.04 -5.82
CA HIS A 379 -5.03 -6.81 -7.06
C HIS A 379 -4.13 -6.20 -8.14
N PHE A 380 -4.26 -4.89 -8.40
CA PHE A 380 -3.46 -4.22 -9.43
C PHE A 380 -1.98 -4.06 -9.06
N LEU A 381 -1.66 -3.84 -7.78
CA LEU A 381 -0.28 -3.69 -7.32
C LEU A 381 0.48 -5.01 -7.33
N PHE A 382 -0.15 -6.10 -6.89
CA PHE A 382 0.56 -7.35 -6.58
C PHE A 382 0.17 -8.52 -7.49
N GLY A 383 -0.79 -8.34 -8.40
CA GLY A 383 -1.21 -9.40 -9.32
C GLY A 383 -1.95 -10.56 -8.64
N VAL A 384 -2.56 -10.31 -7.47
CA VAL A 384 -3.21 -11.33 -6.64
C VAL A 384 -4.69 -11.42 -6.99
N ASP A 385 -5.20 -12.64 -7.14
CA ASP A 385 -6.62 -12.87 -7.37
C ASP A 385 -7.48 -12.39 -6.19
N TYR A 386 -8.66 -11.84 -6.46
CA TYR A 386 -9.56 -11.31 -5.43
C TYR A 386 -9.89 -12.30 -4.31
N ASP A 387 -10.00 -13.59 -4.63
CA ASP A 387 -10.32 -14.64 -3.66
C ASP A 387 -9.13 -14.98 -2.74
N ALA A 388 -7.93 -14.49 -3.06
CA ALA A 388 -6.72 -14.60 -2.27
C ALA A 388 -6.42 -13.30 -1.49
N ILE A 389 -7.37 -12.36 -1.40
CA ILE A 389 -7.27 -11.16 -0.59
C ILE A 389 -8.35 -11.25 0.50
N GLU A 390 -7.94 -11.30 1.76
CA GLU A 390 -8.84 -11.42 2.89
C GLU A 390 -8.78 -10.15 3.75
N ILE A 391 -9.95 -9.57 4.03
CA ILE A 391 -10.04 -8.43 4.95
C ILE A 391 -10.10 -8.94 6.38
N VAL A 392 -9.22 -8.42 7.23
CA VAL A 392 -9.18 -8.74 8.66
C VAL A 392 -9.33 -7.47 9.49
N ILE A 393 -10.28 -7.42 10.41
CA ILE A 393 -10.42 -6.26 11.29
C ILE A 393 -9.36 -6.34 12.39
N HIS A 394 -8.44 -5.37 12.39
CA HIS A 394 -7.40 -5.15 13.39
C HIS A 394 -7.58 -3.77 14.04
N PRO A 395 -8.31 -3.67 15.17
CA PRO A 395 -8.69 -2.41 15.81
C PRO A 395 -7.55 -1.48 16.20
N GLN A 396 -6.36 -2.01 16.48
CA GLN A 396 -5.23 -1.23 16.99
C GLN A 396 -4.41 -0.56 15.87
N SER A 397 -4.57 -0.99 14.62
CA SER A 397 -3.82 -0.46 13.46
C SER A 397 -2.30 -0.44 13.69
N ILE A 398 -1.75 -1.51 14.29
CA ILE A 398 -0.30 -1.69 14.48
C ILE A 398 0.28 -2.64 13.45
N ILE A 399 -0.40 -3.77 13.19
CA ILE A 399 -0.13 -4.56 11.99
C ILE A 399 -0.85 -3.86 10.84
N HIS A 400 -0.08 -3.33 9.89
CA HIS A 400 -0.63 -2.57 8.77
C HIS A 400 -1.08 -3.47 7.62
N SER A 401 -0.50 -4.66 7.46
CA SER A 401 -1.04 -5.81 6.71
C SER A 401 -0.08 -6.99 6.82
N ALA A 402 -0.51 -8.17 6.35
CA ALA A 402 0.31 -9.36 6.32
C ALA A 402 0.11 -10.19 5.04
N VAL A 403 1.06 -11.06 4.76
CA VAL A 403 1.04 -12.03 3.65
C VAL A 403 1.25 -13.43 4.19
N GLU A 404 0.43 -14.37 3.74
CA GLU A 404 0.62 -15.79 4.00
C GLU A 404 1.31 -16.44 2.80
N MET A 405 2.34 -17.24 3.08
CA MET A 405 3.11 -18.00 2.10
C MET A 405 2.52 -19.38 1.85
N GLN A 406 2.92 -20.03 0.76
CA GLN A 406 2.51 -21.41 0.43
C GLN A 406 2.98 -22.42 1.48
N ASP A 407 4.08 -22.13 2.19
CA ASP A 407 4.59 -22.94 3.30
C ASP A 407 3.89 -22.65 4.64
N THR A 408 2.82 -21.84 4.64
CA THR A 408 2.01 -21.40 5.78
C THR A 408 2.64 -20.34 6.69
N SER A 409 3.86 -19.89 6.41
CA SER A 409 4.47 -18.77 7.13
C SER A 409 3.70 -17.48 6.87
N VAL A 410 3.60 -16.62 7.88
CA VAL A 410 2.98 -15.29 7.76
C VAL A 410 4.03 -14.22 8.04
N LEU A 411 4.18 -13.29 7.11
CA LEU A 411 5.02 -12.10 7.27
C LEU A 411 4.11 -10.88 7.42
N ALA A 412 4.41 -10.02 8.38
CA ALA A 412 3.63 -8.83 8.67
C ALA A 412 4.55 -7.63 8.87
N GLN A 413 4.10 -6.45 8.44
CA GLN A 413 4.77 -5.19 8.76
C GLN A 413 4.02 -4.48 9.88
N LEU A 414 4.80 -4.01 10.87
CA LEU A 414 4.29 -3.36 12.07
C LEU A 414 4.83 -1.92 12.17
N GLY A 415 4.00 -1.01 12.63
CA GLY A 415 4.41 0.36 12.93
C GLY A 415 3.33 1.13 13.69
N TRP A 416 3.68 2.33 14.17
CA TRP A 416 2.65 3.27 14.62
C TRP A 416 1.75 3.67 13.43
N PRO A 417 0.48 4.05 13.68
CA PRO A 417 -0.39 4.62 12.65
C PRO A 417 0.10 6.02 12.27
N ASP A 418 1.16 6.07 11.47
CA ASP A 418 1.85 7.28 11.00
C ASP A 418 2.13 7.13 9.50
N MET A 419 1.49 7.95 8.68
CA MET A 419 1.61 7.90 7.21
C MET A 419 2.98 8.30 6.70
N ARG A 420 3.83 8.93 7.52
CA ARG A 420 5.22 9.22 7.13
C ARG A 420 6.02 7.93 6.95
N LEU A 421 5.67 6.84 7.64
CA LEU A 421 6.35 5.54 7.49
C LEU A 421 6.20 4.96 6.07
N PRO A 422 4.97 4.75 5.53
CA PRO A 422 4.81 4.24 4.18
C PRO A 422 5.25 5.23 3.11
N LEU A 423 5.04 6.55 3.30
CA LEU A 423 5.52 7.58 2.36
C LEU A 423 7.05 7.59 2.25
N LEU A 424 7.76 7.54 3.38
CA LEU A 424 9.22 7.47 3.39
C LEU A 424 9.71 6.24 2.65
N TYR A 425 9.08 5.08 2.87
CA TYR A 425 9.51 3.86 2.18
C TYR A 425 9.21 3.91 0.68
N ALA A 426 8.05 4.43 0.25
CA ALA A 426 7.71 4.59 -1.15
C ALA A 426 8.72 5.50 -1.90
N LEU A 427 9.19 6.56 -1.24
CA LEU A 427 10.20 7.49 -1.76
C LEU A 427 11.61 6.93 -1.74
N SER A 428 11.99 6.25 -0.66
CA SER A 428 13.38 5.80 -0.45
C SER A 428 13.69 4.44 -1.04
N TRP A 429 12.69 3.62 -1.38
CA TRP A 429 12.89 2.28 -1.90
C TRP A 429 13.93 2.27 -3.05
N PRO A 430 14.89 1.34 -3.06
CA PRO A 430 15.05 0.20 -2.16
C PRO A 430 15.79 0.49 -0.84
N HIS A 431 16.17 1.75 -0.60
CA HIS A 431 16.87 2.15 0.61
C HIS A 431 15.96 2.24 1.83
N ARG A 432 16.54 2.11 3.02
CA ARG A 432 15.91 2.50 4.29
C ARG A 432 16.75 3.58 4.94
N ILE A 433 16.10 4.67 5.33
CA ILE A 433 16.75 5.84 5.93
C ILE A 433 16.58 5.79 7.45
N ARG A 434 17.64 6.14 8.18
CA ARG A 434 17.55 6.37 9.63
C ARG A 434 16.93 7.75 9.86
N VAL A 435 15.82 7.80 10.57
CA VAL A 435 15.13 9.06 10.94
C VAL A 435 15.01 9.11 12.46
N GLU A 436 15.71 10.04 13.11
CA GLU A 436 15.80 10.10 14.58
C GLU A 436 14.57 10.73 15.23
N SER A 437 13.85 11.59 14.49
CA SER A 437 12.63 12.25 14.97
C SER A 437 11.41 11.33 15.04
N PHE A 438 11.48 10.13 14.44
CA PHE A 438 10.37 9.19 14.41
C PHE A 438 10.37 8.33 15.67
N ARG A 439 9.20 8.22 16.30
CA ARG A 439 9.02 7.44 17.52
C ARG A 439 9.17 5.93 17.22
N PRO A 440 10.09 5.21 17.89
CA PRO A 440 10.17 3.75 17.77
C PRO A 440 8.89 3.06 18.28
N LEU A 441 8.54 1.92 17.68
CA LEU A 441 7.44 1.07 18.18
C LEU A 441 7.86 0.36 19.46
N ASP A 442 7.00 0.41 20.48
CA ASP A 442 7.16 -0.34 21.73
C ASP A 442 5.99 -1.33 21.86
N LEU A 443 6.29 -2.63 21.72
CA LEU A 443 5.27 -3.68 21.78
C LEU A 443 4.73 -3.88 23.20
N VAL A 444 5.53 -3.62 24.24
CA VAL A 444 5.07 -3.70 25.63
C VAL A 444 4.04 -2.61 25.88
N GLN A 445 4.28 -1.41 25.35
CA GLN A 445 3.33 -0.30 25.42
C GLN A 445 2.05 -0.54 24.61
N VAL A 446 2.16 -1.19 23.45
CA VAL A 446 0.99 -1.57 22.63
C VAL A 446 0.10 -2.59 23.37
N GLY A 447 0.72 -3.56 24.06
CA GLY A 447 0.02 -4.59 24.81
C GLY A 447 -0.65 -5.61 23.89
N SER A 448 -1.96 -5.45 23.63
CA SER A 448 -2.76 -6.46 22.92
C SER A 448 -3.00 -6.12 21.45
N LEU A 449 -2.84 -7.11 20.58
CA LEU A 449 -3.24 -7.06 19.17
C LEU A 449 -4.42 -8.01 18.96
N THR A 450 -5.55 -7.52 18.46
CA THR A 450 -6.76 -8.34 18.25
C THR A 450 -7.16 -8.38 16.79
N PHE A 451 -7.79 -9.49 16.38
CA PHE A 451 -8.21 -9.75 15.01
C PHE A 451 -9.63 -10.34 15.01
N ARG A 452 -10.48 -9.91 14.08
CA ARG A 452 -11.81 -10.48 13.85
C ARG A 452 -12.22 -10.40 12.38
N ALA A 453 -13.14 -11.26 11.97
CA ALA A 453 -13.75 -11.18 10.65
C ALA A 453 -14.58 -9.88 10.49
N PRO A 454 -14.66 -9.30 9.29
CA PRO A 454 -15.56 -8.19 9.00
C PRO A 454 -17.02 -8.66 9.02
N ASP A 455 -17.92 -7.77 9.42
CA ASP A 455 -19.37 -8.03 9.39
C ASP A 455 -19.94 -7.73 8.00
N HIS A 456 -20.21 -8.78 7.22
CA HIS A 456 -20.72 -8.67 5.85
C HIS A 456 -22.13 -8.07 5.75
N THR A 457 -22.92 -8.12 6.83
CA THR A 457 -24.25 -7.49 6.86
C THR A 457 -24.13 -5.99 7.10
N LYS A 458 -23.19 -5.61 7.97
CA LYS A 458 -22.90 -4.21 8.33
C LYS A 458 -22.26 -3.43 7.18
N TYR A 459 -21.42 -4.09 6.37
CA TYR A 459 -20.56 -3.42 5.39
C TYR A 459 -20.81 -3.88 3.95
N PRO A 460 -21.95 -3.52 3.34
CA PRO A 460 -22.28 -3.90 1.97
C PRO A 460 -21.30 -3.31 0.93
N CYS A 461 -20.72 -2.14 1.19
CA CYS A 461 -19.73 -1.51 0.32
C CYS A 461 -18.52 -2.42 0.03
N MET A 462 -18.10 -3.22 1.02
CA MET A 462 -17.04 -4.22 0.84
C MET A 462 -17.42 -5.22 -0.26
N LEU A 463 -18.64 -5.77 -0.19
CA LEU A 463 -19.12 -6.74 -1.18
C LEU A 463 -19.24 -6.14 -2.58
N LEU A 464 -19.70 -4.89 -2.67
CA LEU A 464 -19.76 -4.15 -3.93
C LEU A 464 -18.37 -3.98 -4.56
N ALA A 465 -17.34 -3.73 -3.74
CA ALA A 465 -15.97 -3.60 -4.23
C ALA A 465 -15.40 -4.93 -4.75
N TYR A 466 -15.60 -6.05 -4.03
CA TYR A 466 -15.24 -7.38 -4.56
C TYR A 466 -15.97 -7.69 -5.87
N ALA A 467 -17.26 -7.36 -5.96
CA ALA A 467 -18.05 -7.56 -7.17
C ALA A 467 -17.52 -6.72 -8.34
N ALA A 468 -17.23 -5.43 -8.12
CA ALA A 468 -16.67 -4.55 -9.13
C ALA A 468 -15.28 -5.01 -9.60
N GLY A 469 -14.41 -5.39 -8.67
CA GLY A 469 -13.09 -5.91 -8.96
C GLY A 469 -13.14 -7.18 -9.81
N ARG A 470 -13.90 -8.19 -9.37
CA ARG A 470 -14.10 -9.44 -10.12
C ARG A 470 -14.72 -9.20 -11.50
N ARG A 471 -15.60 -8.20 -11.63
CA ARG A 471 -16.19 -7.82 -12.91
C ARG A 471 -15.15 -7.23 -13.87
N GLY A 472 -14.19 -6.49 -13.34
CA GLY A 472 -13.08 -5.89 -14.07
C GLY A 472 -13.53 -4.86 -15.13
N GLY A 473 -12.61 -4.55 -16.05
CA GLY A 473 -12.85 -3.57 -17.11
C GLY A 473 -13.16 -2.19 -16.55
N THR A 474 -14.23 -1.57 -17.02
CA THR A 474 -14.69 -0.24 -16.56
C THR A 474 -15.38 -0.22 -15.19
N MET A 475 -15.73 -1.39 -14.62
CA MET A 475 -16.58 -1.44 -13.42
C MET A 475 -15.92 -0.82 -12.15
N PRO A 476 -14.62 -1.02 -11.88
CA PRO A 476 -13.93 -0.33 -10.78
C PRO A 476 -13.98 1.21 -10.88
N ALA A 477 -13.89 1.77 -12.09
CA ALA A 477 -14.01 3.22 -12.31
C ALA A 477 -15.41 3.72 -11.97
N VAL A 478 -16.45 2.96 -12.32
CA VAL A 478 -17.85 3.26 -11.96
C VAL A 478 -18.06 3.22 -10.45
N LEU A 479 -17.58 2.15 -9.79
CA LEU A 479 -17.62 2.01 -8.34
C LEU A 479 -17.00 3.24 -7.67
N ASN A 480 -15.78 3.60 -8.06
CA ASN A 480 -15.07 4.74 -7.47
C ASN A 480 -15.83 6.05 -7.67
N ALA A 481 -16.23 6.36 -8.90
CA ALA A 481 -16.92 7.59 -9.24
C ALA A 481 -18.28 7.72 -8.53
N ALA A 482 -19.04 6.63 -8.46
CA ALA A 482 -20.31 6.59 -7.74
C ALA A 482 -20.10 6.76 -6.23
N ASN A 483 -19.07 6.13 -5.66
CA ASN A 483 -18.72 6.27 -4.25
C ASN A 483 -18.33 7.72 -3.91
N GLU A 484 -17.47 8.35 -4.70
CA GLU A 484 -17.07 9.75 -4.46
C GLU A 484 -18.28 10.68 -4.39
N VAL A 485 -19.23 10.54 -5.32
CA VAL A 485 -20.47 11.35 -5.32
C VAL A 485 -21.38 10.98 -4.16
N ALA A 486 -21.56 9.70 -3.86
CA ALA A 486 -22.42 9.27 -2.76
C ALA A 486 -21.90 9.77 -1.40
N VAL A 487 -20.59 9.72 -1.18
CA VAL A 487 -19.95 10.27 0.02
C VAL A 487 -20.03 11.80 0.05
N GLU A 488 -19.80 12.50 -1.07
CA GLU A 488 -19.99 13.95 -1.16
C GLU A 488 -21.40 14.36 -0.74
N LEU A 489 -22.43 13.64 -1.22
CA LEU A 489 -23.82 13.90 -0.89
C LEU A 489 -24.13 13.57 0.58
N PHE A 490 -23.60 12.48 1.12
CA PHE A 490 -23.73 12.16 2.54
C PHE A 490 -23.11 13.26 3.42
N LEU A 491 -21.88 13.69 3.11
CA LEU A 491 -21.18 14.74 3.86
C LEU A 491 -21.87 16.11 3.81
N ARG A 492 -22.80 16.32 2.87
CA ARG A 492 -23.66 17.51 2.76
C ARG A 492 -25.07 17.29 3.29
N ASP A 493 -25.30 16.22 4.04
CA ASP A 493 -26.62 15.82 4.57
C ASP A 493 -27.70 15.62 3.48
N ALA A 494 -27.28 15.36 2.23
CA ALA A 494 -28.17 15.16 1.08
C ALA A 494 -28.45 13.68 0.78
N LEU A 495 -27.75 12.76 1.45
CA LEU A 495 -27.92 11.31 1.35
C LEU A 495 -27.77 10.68 2.74
N SER A 496 -28.54 9.65 3.07
CA SER A 496 -28.36 8.91 4.32
C SER A 496 -27.13 7.99 4.25
N PHE A 497 -26.59 7.58 5.40
CA PHE A 497 -25.44 6.67 5.45
C PHE A 497 -25.70 5.37 4.67
N MET A 498 -26.89 4.77 4.84
CA MET A 498 -27.31 3.57 4.09
C MET A 498 -27.74 3.87 2.65
N GLY A 499 -27.87 5.14 2.26
CA GLY A 499 -28.05 5.54 0.87
C GLY A 499 -26.78 5.37 0.04
N ILE A 500 -25.59 5.44 0.65
CA ILE A 500 -24.29 5.29 -0.01
C ILE A 500 -24.21 3.95 -0.78
N PRO A 501 -24.30 2.77 -0.13
CA PRO A 501 -24.25 1.50 -0.85
C PRO A 501 -25.38 1.33 -1.86
N ALA A 502 -26.58 1.88 -1.60
CA ALA A 502 -27.71 1.77 -2.52
C ALA A 502 -27.49 2.53 -3.84
N VAL A 503 -26.94 3.75 -3.78
CA VAL A 503 -26.60 4.53 -4.98
C VAL A 503 -25.52 3.82 -5.78
N ILE A 504 -24.46 3.36 -5.11
CA ILE A 504 -23.33 2.67 -5.75
C ILE A 504 -23.82 1.42 -6.50
N GLU A 505 -24.60 0.56 -5.82
CA GLU A 505 -25.15 -0.66 -6.42
C GLU A 505 -26.00 -0.37 -7.66
N ARG A 506 -26.89 0.63 -7.61
CA ARG A 506 -27.75 1.00 -8.74
C ARG A 506 -26.97 1.54 -9.93
N VAL A 507 -25.94 2.35 -9.69
CA VAL A 507 -25.09 2.89 -10.76
C VAL A 507 -24.27 1.78 -11.40
N MET A 508 -23.69 0.87 -10.60
CA MET A 508 -22.98 -0.30 -11.11
C MET A 508 -23.89 -1.20 -11.97
N ALA A 509 -25.11 -1.48 -11.49
CA ALA A 509 -26.09 -2.28 -12.23
C ALA A 509 -26.51 -1.63 -13.56
N ARG A 510 -26.72 -0.31 -13.57
CA ARG A 510 -27.00 0.45 -14.80
C ARG A 510 -25.86 0.31 -15.81
N HIS A 511 -24.62 0.46 -15.36
CA HIS A 511 -23.45 0.37 -16.24
C HIS A 511 -23.27 -1.02 -16.84
N ASP A 512 -23.46 -2.05 -16.02
CA ASP A 512 -23.27 -3.44 -16.45
C ASP A 512 -24.24 -3.84 -17.57
N ALA A 513 -25.44 -3.26 -17.56
CA ALA A 513 -26.48 -3.55 -18.54
C ALA A 513 -26.28 -2.87 -19.91
N SER A 514 -25.55 -1.75 -19.98
CA SER A 514 -25.49 -0.91 -21.19
C SER A 514 -24.10 -0.72 -21.78
N ASP A 515 -23.09 -0.40 -20.94
CA ASP A 515 -21.87 0.28 -21.40
C ASP A 515 -20.58 -0.32 -20.85
N TRP A 516 -20.64 -1.52 -20.24
CA TRP A 516 -19.45 -2.18 -19.72
C TRP A 516 -18.44 -2.54 -20.83
N LYS A 517 -17.18 -2.13 -20.63
CA LYS A 517 -16.06 -2.47 -21.52
C LYS A 517 -15.01 -3.27 -20.76
N GLN A 518 -14.56 -4.37 -21.36
CA GLN A 518 -13.54 -5.24 -20.78
C GLN A 518 -12.13 -4.61 -20.79
N ALA A 519 -11.76 -3.97 -21.89
CA ALA A 519 -10.44 -3.37 -22.09
C ALA A 519 -10.61 -1.88 -22.44
N PRO A 520 -10.80 -1.01 -21.44
CA PRO A 520 -11.01 0.42 -21.67
C PRO A 520 -9.73 1.14 -22.06
N SER A 521 -9.87 2.15 -22.93
CA SER A 521 -8.85 3.18 -23.12
C SER A 521 -8.88 4.22 -22.00
N LEU A 522 -7.89 5.11 -21.96
CA LEU A 522 -7.87 6.23 -21.03
C LEU A 522 -9.10 7.14 -21.20
N ASP A 523 -9.48 7.45 -22.44
CA ASP A 523 -10.65 8.29 -22.74
C ASP A 523 -11.95 7.60 -22.32
N ASP A 524 -12.03 6.26 -22.45
CA ASP A 524 -13.17 5.51 -21.93
C ASP A 524 -13.31 5.65 -20.42
N LEU A 525 -12.20 5.57 -19.67
CA LEU A 525 -12.22 5.70 -18.21
C LEU A 525 -12.65 7.10 -17.78
N ILE A 526 -12.18 8.14 -18.47
CA ILE A 526 -12.59 9.54 -18.22
C ILE A 526 -14.09 9.72 -18.51
N ALA A 527 -14.56 9.19 -19.64
CA ALA A 527 -15.97 9.27 -20.02
C ALA A 527 -16.87 8.51 -19.04
N VAL A 528 -16.44 7.33 -18.59
CA VAL A 528 -17.17 6.49 -17.62
C VAL A 528 -17.20 7.13 -16.24
N ASP A 529 -16.10 7.71 -15.75
CA ASP A 529 -16.10 8.47 -14.50
C ASP A 529 -17.13 9.61 -14.56
N ALA A 530 -17.10 10.42 -15.63
CA ALA A 530 -18.03 11.53 -15.80
C ALA A 530 -19.50 11.06 -15.87
N TRP A 531 -19.77 9.95 -16.56
CA TRP A 531 -21.10 9.35 -16.62
C TRP A 531 -21.55 8.83 -15.25
N ALA A 532 -20.71 8.08 -14.55
CA ALA A 532 -21.04 7.47 -13.26
C ALA A 532 -21.32 8.54 -12.20
N ARG A 533 -20.59 9.66 -12.23
CA ARG A 533 -20.89 10.82 -11.36
C ARG A 533 -22.27 11.41 -11.61
N ARG A 534 -22.69 11.55 -12.88
CA ARG A 534 -24.04 12.03 -13.22
C ARG A 534 -25.11 11.04 -12.79
N ALA A 535 -24.92 9.75 -13.14
CA ALA A 535 -25.84 8.68 -12.76
C ALA A 535 -26.00 8.55 -11.25
N ALA A 536 -24.93 8.72 -10.47
CA ALA A 536 -24.99 8.69 -9.01
C ALA A 536 -25.85 9.82 -8.43
N ARG A 537 -25.80 11.03 -9.01
CA ARG A 537 -26.67 12.15 -8.60
C ARG A 537 -28.14 11.84 -8.91
N GLU A 538 -28.43 11.34 -10.10
CA GLU A 538 -29.78 10.92 -10.50
C GLU A 538 -30.34 9.81 -9.60
N GLU A 539 -29.53 8.81 -9.24
CA GLU A 539 -29.97 7.74 -8.34
C GLU A 539 -30.15 8.26 -6.90
N ALA A 540 -29.32 9.19 -6.43
CA ALA A 540 -29.44 9.76 -5.09
C ALA A 540 -30.72 10.58 -4.91
N GLU A 541 -31.19 11.29 -5.95
CA GLU A 541 -32.46 12.04 -5.93
C GLU A 541 -33.67 11.14 -5.64
N LYS A 542 -33.61 9.86 -6.00
CA LYS A 542 -34.65 8.87 -5.71
C LYS A 542 -34.68 8.43 -4.24
N ARG A 543 -33.74 8.92 -3.43
CA ARG A 543 -33.55 8.60 -2.00
C ARG A 543 -33.59 7.10 -1.72
N PRO A 544 -32.71 6.32 -2.37
CA PRO A 544 -32.74 4.87 -2.26
C PRO A 544 -32.35 4.44 -0.85
N VAL A 545 -33.05 3.44 -0.33
CA VAL A 545 -32.72 2.81 0.95
C VAL A 545 -32.08 1.46 0.65
N TYR A 546 -30.87 1.22 1.16
CA TYR A 546 -30.26 -0.10 1.06
C TYR A 546 -30.97 -1.08 1.98
N THR A 547 -31.46 -2.19 1.41
CA THR A 547 -32.05 -3.29 2.17
C THR A 547 -31.14 -4.52 2.04
N PRO A 548 -30.49 -4.97 3.12
CA PRO A 548 -29.60 -6.12 3.07
C PRO A 548 -30.30 -7.37 2.49
N GLY A 549 -29.64 -8.04 1.54
CA GLY A 549 -30.05 -9.37 1.05
C GLY A 549 -31.01 -9.42 -0.15
N ILE A 550 -31.42 -8.29 -0.74
CA ILE A 550 -32.37 -8.28 -1.87
C ILE A 550 -31.68 -8.27 -3.25
N SER A 551 -30.49 -7.66 -3.38
CA SER A 551 -29.95 -7.28 -4.69
C SER A 551 -28.69 -8.04 -5.13
N LEU A 552 -27.80 -8.40 -4.21
CA LEU A 552 -26.65 -9.25 -4.49
C LEU A 552 -27.11 -10.70 -4.38
N GLY A 553 -27.59 -11.28 -5.49
CA GLY A 553 -28.00 -12.67 -5.56
C GLY A 553 -27.05 -13.55 -4.78
N THR A 554 -27.58 -14.26 -3.78
CA THR A 554 -26.84 -15.03 -2.77
C THR A 554 -25.71 -15.84 -3.40
N GLN A 555 -24.50 -15.30 -3.44
CA GLN A 555 -23.30 -16.10 -3.55
C GLN A 555 -23.15 -16.75 -2.18
N LYS A 556 -23.55 -18.02 -2.09
CA LYS A 556 -23.21 -18.86 -0.94
C LYS A 556 -21.69 -18.77 -0.76
N SER A 557 -21.27 -18.31 0.40
CA SER A 557 -19.89 -18.45 0.86
C SER A 557 -19.45 -19.91 0.69
N PRO A 558 -18.20 -20.19 0.28
CA PRO A 558 -17.65 -21.53 0.37
C PRO A 558 -17.65 -22.05 1.81
#